data_AF-L9MC06-F1
#
_entry.id   AF-L9MC06-F1
#
_cell.length_a   1.000
_cell.length_b   1.000
_cell.length_c   1.000
_cell.angle_alpha   90.00
_cell.angle_beta   90.00
_cell.angle_gamma   90.00
#
_symmetry.space_group_name_H-M   'P 1'
#
loop_
_entity.id
_entity.type
_entity.pdbx_description
1 polymer ?
#
loop_
_entity_poly.entity_id
_entity_poly.type
_entity_poly.pdbx_seq_one_letter_code
_entity_poly.pdbx_strand_id
1 'polypeptide(L)'
;MAGGSQIIINKNGITIITPAKFEVKAGQHLFKDGAKVETKLPFLPKGTAYNLRYLFTDDNGIPYKNKPYTVIYPNGSEIKGITDNDGYSSKFFSSEEENLQIHLELE
;
A
#
# COMPACT_ATOMS: atom_id res chain seq x y z
N MET A 1 36.78 -22.42 -29.27
CA MET A 1 36.08 -23.22 -28.24
C MET A 1 35.02 -22.33 -27.59
N ALA A 2 33.76 -22.74 -27.52
CA ALA A 2 32.67 -22.00 -26.85
C ALA A 2 32.68 -22.32 -25.35
N GLY A 3 33.69 -21.84 -24.62
CA GLY A 3 34.08 -22.31 -23.28
C GLY A 3 33.14 -21.93 -22.13
N GLY A 4 31.81 -22.07 -22.30
CA GLY A 4 30.81 -21.88 -21.24
C GLY A 4 29.46 -21.33 -21.70
N SER A 5 29.28 -20.99 -22.98
CA SER A 5 28.02 -20.46 -23.47
C SER A 5 27.00 -21.56 -23.75
N GLN A 6 25.74 -21.34 -23.40
CA GLN A 6 24.64 -22.31 -23.53
C GLN A 6 23.36 -21.63 -24.00
N ILE A 7 22.56 -22.35 -24.78
CA ILE A 7 21.17 -22.02 -25.06
C ILE A 7 20.32 -23.14 -24.44
N ILE A 8 19.46 -22.79 -23.50
CA ILE A 8 18.55 -23.71 -22.83
C ILE A 8 17.14 -23.47 -23.35
N ILE A 9 16.48 -24.54 -23.82
CA ILE A 9 15.10 -24.50 -24.33
C ILE A 9 14.28 -25.50 -23.52
N ASN A 10 13.24 -25.02 -22.82
CA ASN A 10 12.37 -25.87 -22.01
C ASN A 10 10.95 -25.27 -21.89
N LYS A 11 10.09 -25.87 -21.06
CA LYS A 11 8.69 -25.44 -20.86
C LYS A 11 8.51 -23.99 -20.42
N ASN A 12 9.54 -23.37 -19.81
CA ASN A 12 9.53 -21.98 -19.36
C ASN A 12 10.03 -20.99 -20.43
N GLY A 13 10.54 -21.47 -21.57
CA GLY A 13 11.02 -20.65 -22.68
C GLY A 13 12.48 -20.90 -23.06
N ILE A 14 13.14 -19.84 -23.53
CA ILE A 14 14.53 -19.86 -24.01
C ILE A 14 15.41 -19.02 -23.07
N THR A 15 16.54 -19.56 -22.65
CA THR A 15 17.54 -18.86 -21.82
C THR A 15 18.92 -18.92 -22.49
N ILE A 16 19.61 -17.79 -22.56
CA ILE A 16 20.98 -17.70 -23.09
C ILE A 16 21.93 -17.41 -21.93
N ILE A 17 22.92 -18.29 -21.75
CA ILE A 17 23.98 -18.17 -20.74
C ILE A 17 25.30 -17.98 -21.48
N THR A 18 26.10 -17.01 -21.06
CA THR A 18 27.46 -16.83 -21.58
C THR A 18 28.37 -16.26 -20.49
N PRO A 19 29.61 -16.74 -20.33
CA PRO A 19 30.53 -16.22 -19.32
C PRO A 19 31.07 -14.82 -19.68
N ALA A 20 30.90 -14.40 -20.93
CA ALA A 20 31.32 -13.10 -21.44
C ALA A 20 30.11 -12.30 -21.97
N LYS A 21 30.38 -11.22 -22.71
CA LYS A 21 29.34 -10.36 -23.28
C LYS A 21 28.34 -11.13 -24.15
N PHE A 22 27.06 -10.91 -23.90
CA PHE A 22 25.99 -11.23 -24.84
C PHE A 22 25.76 -10.03 -25.77
N GLU A 23 26.03 -10.20 -27.05
CA GLU A 23 25.84 -9.15 -28.06
C GLU A 23 24.86 -9.63 -29.13
N VAL A 24 23.83 -8.83 -29.38
CA VAL A 24 22.81 -9.10 -30.40
C VAL A 24 22.86 -7.99 -31.44
N LYS A 25 22.96 -8.35 -32.72
CA LYS A 25 22.95 -7.40 -33.84
C LYS A 25 21.59 -7.48 -34.53
N ALA A 26 20.70 -6.53 -34.22
CA ALA A 26 19.37 -6.44 -34.82
C ALA A 26 19.06 -5.02 -35.28
N GLY A 27 18.24 -4.88 -36.33
CA GLY A 27 17.77 -3.57 -36.82
C GLY A 27 16.83 -2.86 -35.84
N GLN A 28 16.11 -3.62 -35.00
CA GLN A 28 15.27 -3.10 -33.93
C GLN A 28 15.24 -4.10 -32.76
N HIS A 29 15.31 -3.58 -31.53
CA HIS A 29 15.02 -4.33 -30.31
C HIS A 29 13.70 -3.82 -29.73
N LEU A 30 12.65 -4.65 -29.75
CA LEU A 30 11.38 -4.32 -29.13
C LEU A 30 11.43 -4.74 -27.66
N PHE A 31 11.64 -3.76 -26.78
CA PHE A 31 11.46 -3.96 -25.34
C PHE A 31 10.02 -3.62 -24.98
N LYS A 32 9.37 -4.48 -24.17
CA LYS A 32 8.09 -4.13 -23.56
C LYS A 32 8.38 -3.23 -22.36
N ASP A 33 7.57 -2.18 -22.17
CA ASP A 33 7.66 -1.34 -20.99
C ASP A 33 7.38 -2.16 -19.71
N GLY A 34 7.91 -1.68 -18.59
CA GLY A 34 7.62 -2.27 -17.28
C GLY A 34 6.13 -2.21 -16.95
N ALA A 35 5.63 -3.21 -16.22
CA ALA A 35 4.27 -3.16 -15.71
C ALA A 35 4.17 -2.07 -14.62
N LYS A 36 3.29 -1.08 -14.82
CA LYS A 36 2.90 -0.16 -13.75
C LYS A 36 1.96 -0.91 -12.81
N VAL A 37 2.44 -1.27 -11.62
CA VAL A 37 1.59 -1.83 -10.57
C VAL A 37 1.11 -0.65 -9.72
N GLU A 38 -0.20 -0.39 -9.71
CA GLU A 38 -0.79 0.55 -8.75
C GLU A 38 -0.75 -0.06 -7.36
N THR A 39 0.26 0.32 -6.57
CA THR A 39 0.36 -0.05 -5.17
C THR A 39 -0.36 0.98 -4.33
N LYS A 40 -1.40 0.58 -3.59
CA LYS A 40 -1.89 1.38 -2.47
C LYS A 40 -0.81 1.34 -1.38
N LEU A 41 -0.05 2.41 -1.23
CA LEU A 41 0.90 2.51 -0.12
C LEU A 41 0.11 2.45 1.20
N PRO A 42 0.45 1.54 2.13
CA PRO A 42 -0.13 1.59 3.46
C PRO A 42 0.32 2.90 4.12
N PHE A 43 -0.56 3.46 4.96
CA PHE A 43 -0.22 4.64 5.74
C PHE A 43 0.94 4.32 6.69
N LEU A 44 2.04 5.06 6.56
CA LEU A 44 3.16 5.02 7.50
C LEU A 44 2.99 6.18 8.50
N PRO A 45 3.00 5.93 9.82
CA PRO A 45 2.86 7.00 10.80
C PRO A 45 4.01 8.01 10.62
N LYS A 46 3.67 9.28 10.40
CA LYS A 46 4.63 10.35 10.12
C LYS A 46 5.43 10.82 11.34
N GLY A 47 5.16 10.27 12.53
CA GLY A 47 5.81 10.57 13.80
C GLY A 47 4.89 10.26 14.97
N THR A 48 5.30 10.60 16.20
CA THR A 48 4.56 10.31 17.44
C THR A 48 4.31 11.54 18.30
N ALA A 49 4.54 12.75 17.77
CA ALA A 49 4.44 13.98 18.54
C ALA A 49 2.98 14.32 18.92
N TYR A 50 2.04 14.01 18.02
CA TYR A 50 0.61 14.20 18.22
C TYR A 50 -0.11 12.87 18.10
N ASN A 51 -1.18 12.71 18.87
CA ASN A 51 -2.09 11.60 18.73
C ASN A 51 -3.55 12.04 18.81
N LEU A 52 -4.40 11.36 18.03
CA LEU A 52 -5.84 11.59 17.98
C LEU A 52 -6.58 10.26 18.13
N ARG A 53 -7.70 10.30 18.84
CA ARG A 53 -8.64 9.18 18.99
C ARG A 53 -10.05 9.77 19.07
N TYR A 54 -11.00 9.14 18.40
CA TYR A 54 -12.40 9.56 18.40
C TYR A 54 -13.23 8.57 19.23
N LEU A 55 -14.19 9.09 19.98
CA LEU A 55 -15.21 8.32 20.67
C LEU A 55 -16.54 8.53 19.94
N PHE A 56 -17.17 7.43 19.51
CA PHE A 56 -18.46 7.45 18.85
C PHE A 56 -19.54 6.96 19.80
N THR A 57 -20.49 7.85 20.13
CA THR A 57 -21.67 7.55 20.95
C THR A 57 -22.92 8.13 20.29
N ASP A 58 -24.07 7.53 20.57
CA ASP A 58 -25.36 8.15 20.27
C ASP A 58 -25.68 9.33 21.21
N ASP A 59 -26.84 9.96 21.02
CA ASP A 59 -27.30 11.09 21.85
C ASP A 59 -27.53 10.72 23.33
N ASN A 60 -27.68 9.44 23.64
CA ASN A 60 -27.85 8.93 25.01
C ASN A 60 -26.51 8.49 25.63
N GLY A 61 -25.39 8.64 24.92
CA GLY A 61 -24.07 8.22 25.37
C GLY A 61 -23.79 6.72 25.19
N ILE A 62 -24.64 5.99 24.47
CA ILE A 62 -24.42 4.58 24.17
C ILE A 62 -23.34 4.47 23.08
N PRO A 63 -22.25 3.71 23.31
CA PRO A 63 -21.15 3.63 22.35
C PRO A 63 -21.54 2.87 21.08
N TYR A 64 -21.14 3.41 19.94
CA TYR A 64 -21.21 2.72 18.65
C TYR A 64 -20.10 1.67 18.57
N LYS A 65 -20.35 0.52 19.19
CA LYS A 65 -19.43 -0.61 19.23
C LYS A 65 -19.35 -1.37 17.90
N ASN A 66 -18.14 -1.79 17.52
CA ASN A 66 -17.88 -2.62 16.33
C ASN A 66 -18.49 -2.05 15.04
N LYS A 67 -18.50 -0.73 14.89
CA LYS A 67 -19.01 -0.04 13.71
C LYS A 67 -17.85 0.36 12.78
N PRO A 68 -17.99 0.14 11.46
CA PRO A 68 -16.98 0.57 10.51
C PRO A 68 -16.90 2.10 10.49
N TYR A 69 -15.69 2.61 10.26
CA TYR A 69 -15.46 4.02 10.05
C TYR A 69 -14.37 4.24 9.00
N THR A 70 -14.40 5.42 8.36
CA THR A 70 -13.38 5.87 7.42
C THR A 70 -12.79 7.21 7.89
N VAL A 71 -11.46 7.30 7.93
CA VAL A 71 -10.69 8.52 8.22
C VAL A 71 -10.06 9.03 6.94
N ILE A 72 -10.17 10.33 6.70
CA ILE A 72 -9.60 11.04 5.56
C ILE A 72 -8.58 12.05 6.09
N TYR A 73 -7.33 11.90 5.66
CA TYR A 73 -6.23 12.82 5.98
C TYR A 73 -6.26 14.05 5.07
N PRO A 74 -5.63 15.18 5.47
CA PRO A 74 -5.54 16.38 4.64
C PRO A 74 -4.92 16.15 3.24
N ASN A 75 -4.09 15.12 3.09
CA ASN A 75 -3.48 14.75 1.81
C ASN A 75 -4.39 13.86 0.92
N GLY A 76 -5.64 13.61 1.33
CA GLY A 76 -6.59 12.76 0.63
C GLY A 76 -6.40 11.26 0.86
N SER A 77 -5.46 10.83 1.71
CA SER A 77 -5.31 9.42 2.06
C SER A 77 -6.43 8.96 2.98
N GLU A 78 -6.93 7.73 2.76
CA GLU A 78 -8.02 7.16 3.54
C GLU A 78 -7.56 5.95 4.38
N ILE A 79 -8.06 5.85 5.61
CA ILE A 79 -7.89 4.68 6.49
C ILE A 79 -9.26 4.20 6.92
N LYS A 80 -9.53 2.91 6.74
CA LYS A 80 -10.72 2.25 7.28
C LYS A 80 -10.40 1.55 8.59
N GLY A 81 -11.34 1.56 9.51
CA GLY A 81 -11.22 0.87 10.79
C GLY A 81 -12.57 0.45 11.34
N ILE A 82 -12.54 -0.18 12.50
CA ILE A 82 -13.73 -0.62 13.25
C ILE A 82 -13.58 -0.09 14.67
N THR A 83 -14.63 0.51 15.22
CA THR A 83 -14.63 0.98 16.61
C THR A 83 -14.53 -0.19 17.59
N ASP A 84 -13.89 0.05 18.74
CA ASP A 84 -13.80 -0.96 19.80
C ASP A 84 -15.12 -1.13 20.58
N ASN A 85 -15.07 -1.95 21.64
CA ASN A 85 -16.22 -2.24 22.48
C ASN A 85 -16.80 -1.02 23.19
N ASP A 86 -15.98 0.01 23.39
CA ASP A 86 -16.32 1.25 24.09
C ASP A 86 -16.60 2.38 23.09
N GLY A 87 -16.67 2.08 21.79
CA GLY A 87 -16.99 3.02 20.72
C GLY A 87 -15.82 3.88 20.25
N TYR A 88 -14.59 3.56 20.64
CA TYR A 88 -13.43 4.34 20.21
C TYR A 88 -12.86 3.87 18.88
N SER A 89 -12.35 4.79 18.08
CA SER A 89 -11.48 4.48 16.95
C SER A 89 -10.07 4.06 17.38
N SER A 90 -9.29 3.58 16.42
CA SER A 90 -7.83 3.42 16.56
C SER A 90 -7.16 4.74 16.88
N LYS A 91 -5.98 4.68 17.51
CA LYS A 91 -5.14 5.87 17.72
C LYS A 91 -4.43 6.22 16.41
N PHE A 92 -4.53 7.48 16.02
CA PHE A 92 -3.78 8.05 14.90
C PHE A 92 -2.61 8.84 15.46
N PHE A 93 -1.47 8.78 14.79
CA PHE A 93 -0.25 9.47 15.19
C PHE A 93 0.28 10.32 14.04
N SER A 94 0.68 11.55 14.35
CA SER A 94 1.36 12.44 13.40
C SER A 94 2.53 13.19 14.06
N SER A 95 3.41 13.74 13.22
CA SER A 95 4.44 14.69 13.62
C SER A 95 3.89 16.10 13.81
N GLU A 96 2.75 16.43 13.20
CA GLU A 96 2.15 17.76 13.23
C GLU A 96 0.70 17.69 13.73
N GLU A 97 0.15 18.83 14.12
CA GLU A 97 -1.27 18.94 14.46
C GLU A 97 -2.09 18.90 13.15
N GLU A 98 -2.79 17.79 12.92
CA GLU A 98 -3.58 17.57 11.70
C GLU A 98 -5.07 17.44 12.05
N ASN A 99 -5.91 18.14 11.28
CA ASN A 99 -7.36 17.95 11.34
C ASN A 99 -7.74 16.75 10.46
N LEU A 100 -8.08 15.64 11.10
CA LEU A 100 -8.58 14.45 10.43
C LEU A 100 -10.10 14.55 10.28
N GLN A 101 -10.62 14.25 9.09
CA GLN A 101 -12.04 14.03 8.91
C GLN A 101 -12.33 12.55 9.18
N ILE A 102 -13.35 12.27 9.98
CA ILE A 102 -13.77 10.90 10.28
C ILE A 102 -15.27 10.74 10.03
N HIS A 103 -15.64 9.63 9.40
CA HIS A 103 -17.01 9.27 9.10
C HIS A 103 -17.31 7.90 9.69
N LEU A 104 -18.33 7.82 10.53
CA LEU A 104 -18.87 6.56 11.05
C LEU A 104 -19.88 6.02 10.04
N GLU A 105 -19.71 4.77 9.62
CA GLU A 105 -20.61 4.11 8.69
C GLU A 105 -21.75 3.44 9.50
N LEU A 106 -22.93 4.06 9.44
CA LEU A 106 -24.18 3.53 10.01
C LEU A 106 -25.05 3.00 8.86
N GLU A 107 -25.65 1.82 9.06
CA GLU A 107 -26.63 1.23 8.14
C GLU A 107 -27.98 1.97 8.21
#